data_AF-A0A2E4IXZ1-F1
#
_entry.id   AF-A0A2E4IXZ1-F1
#
_cell.length_a   1.000
_cell.length_b   1.000
_cell.length_c   1.000
_cell.angle_alpha   90.00
_cell.angle_beta   90.00
_cell.angle_gamma   90.00
#
_symmetry.space_group_name_H-M   'P 1'
#
loop_
_entity.id
_entity.type
_entity.pdbx_description
1 polymer ?
#
loop_
_entity_poly.entity_id
_entity_poly.type
_entity_poly.pdbx_seq_one_letter_code
_entity_poly.pdbx_strand_id
1 'polypeptide(L)'
;MKLYEQQSLDRYTMWPFWVLLLAGFYNVLCGLIASINPEFYFLKFGMLIPQYLFVWRFFGILVMAYGFGYLISSINPVRFWPFIFLGLLIKVSFLILCFFSVFNEVMYFKFSVFMICNSIVWIIPFLLILRLVYTLKLVRENFNIPSFEESIHVFKTNHNQSLSELGHEKTVLVVFLRHFGCVFCRQLLSTLQLHYNSLKKSNVVPVLVYMSDHVVGSKLLQPYELSKCDCISDRDRELYRAFGLTRGKLYQLFGLRVWWKTFAAGVLQGYGVGNQVGDAFQMSGMFLLKGDKVLKSFVPEYISDTIDFKSFIEDSDVREN
;
A
#
# COMPACT_ATOMS: atom_id res chain seq x y z
N MET A 1 -17.16 -12.41 -2.51
CA MET A 1 -16.32 -11.57 -1.66
C MET A 1 -17.01 -11.22 -0.34
N LYS A 2 -18.25 -10.71 -0.37
CA LYS A 2 -19.11 -10.45 0.82
C LYS A 2 -19.21 -11.59 1.85
N LEU A 3 -19.33 -12.85 1.41
CA LEU A 3 -19.40 -14.02 2.32
C LEU A 3 -18.09 -14.33 3.06
N TYR A 4 -16.93 -13.95 2.51
CA TYR A 4 -15.63 -14.13 3.15
C TYR A 4 -15.29 -12.96 4.09
N GLU A 5 -15.80 -11.76 3.78
CA GLU A 5 -15.64 -10.55 4.60
C GLU A 5 -16.42 -10.64 5.93
N GLN A 6 -17.69 -11.08 5.89
CA GLN A 6 -18.49 -11.25 7.10
C GLN A 6 -17.95 -12.35 8.03
N GLN A 7 -17.42 -13.46 7.49
CA GLN A 7 -16.82 -14.53 8.28
C GLN A 7 -15.48 -14.18 8.95
N SER A 8 -14.84 -13.08 8.54
CA SER A 8 -13.49 -12.70 9.00
C SER A 8 -13.49 -11.83 10.26
N LEU A 9 -14.56 -11.07 10.51
CA LEU A 9 -14.69 -10.19 11.67
C LEU A 9 -15.30 -10.89 12.90
N ASP A 10 -16.13 -11.91 12.71
CA ASP A 10 -16.84 -12.59 13.81
C ASP A 10 -15.99 -13.61 14.59
N ARG A 11 -14.80 -13.98 14.08
CA ARG A 11 -13.83 -14.80 14.82
C ARG A 11 -12.81 -13.89 15.49
N TYR A 12 -13.15 -13.40 16.68
CA TYR A 12 -12.17 -12.85 17.61
C TYR A 12 -11.19 -13.97 18.00
N THR A 13 -10.12 -14.13 17.22
CA THR A 13 -9.14 -15.17 17.49
C THR A 13 -8.09 -14.63 18.44
N MET A 14 -8.07 -15.18 19.65
CA MET A 14 -7.10 -14.83 20.70
C MET A 14 -5.71 -15.43 20.46
N TRP A 15 -5.49 -16.18 19.38
CA TRP A 15 -4.22 -16.85 19.14
C TRP A 15 -3.02 -15.89 19.00
N PRO A 16 -3.12 -14.69 18.35
CA PRO A 16 -1.98 -13.78 18.29
C PRO A 16 -1.60 -13.26 19.67
N PHE A 17 -2.61 -13.02 20.52
CA PHE A 17 -2.40 -12.62 21.91
C PHE A 17 -1.59 -13.69 22.64
N TRP A 18 -2.02 -14.95 22.63
CA TRP A 18 -1.33 -16.03 23.33
C TRP A 18 0.07 -16.31 22.79
N VAL A 19 0.26 -16.29 21.47
CA VAL A 19 1.58 -16.46 20.85
C VAL A 19 2.55 -15.36 21.28
N LEU A 20 2.13 -14.10 21.22
CA LEU A 20 2.97 -12.96 21.60
C LEU A 20 3.21 -12.90 23.11
N LEU A 21 2.23 -13.29 23.92
CA LEU A 21 2.37 -13.41 25.36
C LEU A 21 3.43 -14.45 25.71
N LEU A 22 3.33 -15.66 25.13
CA LEU A 22 4.31 -16.73 25.33
C LEU A 22 5.69 -16.34 24.81
N ALA A 23 5.77 -15.71 23.62
CA ALA A 23 7.02 -15.19 23.08
C ALA A 23 7.64 -14.16 24.02
N GLY A 24 6.83 -13.25 24.56
CA GLY A 24 7.25 -12.22 25.49
C GLY A 24 7.84 -12.81 26.76
N PHE A 25 7.09 -13.65 27.47
CA PHE A 25 7.59 -14.31 28.68
C PHE A 25 8.83 -15.15 28.44
N TYR A 26 8.86 -15.92 27.34
CA TYR A 26 10.01 -16.73 26.97
C TYR A 26 11.27 -15.86 26.77
N ASN A 27 11.18 -14.77 26.02
CA ASN A 27 12.34 -13.90 25.75
C ASN A 27 12.75 -13.09 26.99
N VAL A 28 11.81 -12.63 27.82
CA VAL A 28 12.13 -12.00 29.12
C VAL A 28 12.90 -12.98 30.00
N LEU A 29 12.45 -14.23 30.11
CA LEU A 29 13.13 -15.25 30.91
C LEU A 29 14.52 -15.58 30.36
N CYS A 30 14.66 -15.80 29.06
CA CYS A 30 15.96 -16.07 28.44
C CYS A 30 16.93 -14.88 28.60
N GLY A 31 16.44 -13.66 28.42
CA GLY A 31 17.22 -12.45 28.62
C GLY A 31 17.65 -12.23 30.08
N LEU A 32 16.77 -12.56 31.03
CA LEU A 32 17.06 -12.52 32.46
C LEU A 32 18.15 -13.55 32.83
N ILE A 33 18.05 -14.78 32.32
CA ILE A 33 19.07 -15.82 32.54
C ILE A 33 20.41 -15.35 31.97
N ALA A 34 20.45 -14.89 30.73
CA ALA A 34 21.69 -14.46 30.08
C ALA A 34 22.32 -13.20 30.73
N SER A 35 21.51 -12.32 31.32
CA SER A 35 22.00 -11.10 31.99
C SER A 35 22.52 -11.35 33.41
N ILE A 36 21.85 -12.22 34.18
CA ILE A 36 22.25 -12.55 35.56
C ILE A 36 23.34 -13.63 35.58
N ASN A 37 23.14 -14.70 34.81
CA ASN A 37 24.01 -15.87 34.72
C ASN A 37 24.45 -16.11 33.25
N PRO A 38 25.37 -15.30 32.71
CA PRO A 38 25.82 -15.40 31.32
C PRO A 38 26.51 -16.73 30.99
N GLU A 39 27.00 -17.47 31.99
CA GLU A 39 27.68 -18.76 31.81
C GLU A 39 26.72 -19.94 31.58
N PHE A 40 25.43 -19.77 31.94
CA PHE A 40 24.44 -20.84 31.96
C PHE A 40 24.39 -21.64 30.65
N TYR A 41 24.28 -20.96 29.51
CA TYR A 41 24.19 -21.62 28.21
C TYR A 41 25.50 -22.30 27.82
N PHE A 42 26.66 -21.74 28.17
CA PHE A 42 27.95 -22.34 27.90
C PHE A 42 28.14 -23.65 28.66
N LEU A 43 27.88 -23.63 29.97
CA LEU A 43 27.97 -24.81 30.82
C LEU A 43 26.96 -25.88 30.41
N LYS A 44 25.71 -25.49 30.13
CA LYS A 44 24.65 -26.42 29.71
C LYS A 44 24.96 -27.16 28.42
N PHE A 45 25.63 -26.51 27.47
CA PHE A 45 25.97 -27.09 26.19
C PHE A 45 27.43 -27.58 26.08
N GLY A 46 28.21 -27.51 27.16
CA GLY A 46 29.61 -27.96 27.19
C GLY A 46 30.55 -27.11 26.34
N MET A 47 30.25 -25.82 26.20
CA MET A 47 31.06 -24.86 25.42
C MET A 47 32.09 -24.16 26.31
N LEU A 48 33.18 -23.68 25.70
CA LEU A 48 34.16 -22.83 26.38
C LEU A 48 33.51 -21.51 26.81
N ILE A 49 33.82 -21.09 28.04
CA ILE A 49 33.34 -19.81 28.58
C ILE A 49 34.08 -18.67 27.88
N PRO A 50 33.38 -17.69 27.29
CA PRO A 50 34.03 -16.59 26.58
C PRO A 50 34.70 -15.62 27.56
N GLN A 51 35.82 -15.03 27.13
CA GLN A 51 36.59 -14.08 27.95
C GLN A 51 35.77 -12.86 28.38
N TYR A 52 34.92 -12.33 27.49
CA TYR A 52 34.14 -11.12 27.72
C TYR A 52 32.67 -11.42 28.02
N LEU A 53 32.38 -11.92 29.23
CA LEU A 53 31.01 -12.22 29.69
C LEU A 53 30.08 -11.00 29.72
N PHE A 54 30.64 -9.78 29.85
CA PHE A 54 29.87 -8.55 29.80
C PHE A 54 29.04 -8.40 28.50
N VAL A 55 29.59 -8.85 27.37
CA VAL A 55 28.91 -8.80 26.06
C VAL A 55 27.63 -9.65 26.10
N TRP A 56 27.70 -10.83 26.70
CA TRP A 56 26.57 -11.74 26.86
C TRP A 56 25.52 -11.21 27.83
N ARG A 57 25.96 -10.51 28.89
CA ARG A 57 25.03 -9.82 29.79
C ARG A 57 24.24 -8.72 29.06
N PHE A 58 24.94 -7.93 28.25
CA PHE A 58 24.31 -6.89 27.43
C PHE A 58 23.33 -7.47 26.40
N PHE A 59 23.71 -8.55 25.71
CA PHE A 59 22.77 -9.28 24.83
C PHE A 59 21.54 -9.80 25.60
N GLY A 60 21.71 -10.29 26.82
CA GLY A 60 20.59 -10.68 27.69
C GLY A 60 19.61 -9.54 27.94
N ILE A 61 20.11 -8.33 28.20
CA ILE A 61 19.27 -7.13 28.37
C ILE A 61 18.52 -6.80 27.07
N LEU A 62 19.18 -6.87 25.90
CA LEU A 62 18.52 -6.64 24.61
C LEU A 62 17.40 -7.66 24.35
N VAL A 63 17.68 -8.95 24.57
CA VAL A 63 16.68 -10.02 24.41
C VAL A 63 15.49 -9.80 25.35
N MET A 64 15.74 -9.38 26.59
CA MET A 64 14.70 -9.04 27.55
C MET A 64 13.86 -7.84 27.10
N ALA A 65 14.49 -6.78 26.57
CA ALA A 65 13.78 -5.62 26.01
C ALA A 65 12.86 -6.00 24.85
N TYR A 66 13.30 -6.90 23.96
CA TYR A 66 12.45 -7.46 22.91
C TYR A 66 11.30 -8.30 23.47
N GLY A 67 11.54 -9.05 24.55
CA GLY A 67 10.51 -9.77 25.29
C GLY A 67 9.40 -8.84 25.77
N PHE A 68 9.75 -7.70 26.37
CA PHE A 68 8.75 -6.67 26.71
C PHE A 68 8.05 -6.09 25.49
N GLY A 69 8.76 -5.92 24.37
CA GLY A 69 8.16 -5.55 23.09
C GLY A 69 7.04 -6.50 22.67
N TYR A 70 7.24 -7.81 22.77
CA TYR A 70 6.20 -8.80 22.45
C TYR A 70 5.03 -8.79 23.45
N LEU A 71 5.29 -8.55 24.73
CA LEU A 71 4.23 -8.39 25.74
C LEU A 71 3.36 -7.16 25.46
N ILE A 72 3.95 -6.05 25.02
CA ILE A 72 3.20 -4.86 24.60
C ILE A 72 2.41 -5.16 23.31
N SER A 73 3.05 -5.84 22.36
CA SER A 73 2.42 -6.24 21.11
C SER A 73 1.30 -7.26 21.29
N SER A 74 1.27 -8.06 22.35
CA SER A 74 0.19 -9.02 22.59
C SER A 74 -1.16 -8.32 22.82
N ILE A 75 -1.14 -7.16 23.49
CA ILE A 75 -2.32 -6.35 23.79
C ILE A 75 -2.89 -5.72 22.52
N ASN A 76 -2.02 -5.20 21.64
CA ASN A 76 -2.44 -4.61 20.38
C ASN A 76 -1.42 -4.88 19.25
N PRO A 77 -1.53 -6.05 18.60
CA PRO A 77 -0.59 -6.46 17.56
C PRO A 77 -0.61 -5.52 16.34
N VAL A 78 -1.77 -4.90 16.06
CA VAL A 78 -1.95 -4.02 14.89
C VAL A 78 -1.19 -2.71 15.06
N ARG A 79 -1.23 -2.13 16.26
CA ARG A 79 -0.50 -0.90 16.60
C ARG A 79 0.99 -1.16 16.74
N PHE A 80 1.36 -2.22 17.44
CA PHE A 80 2.74 -2.53 17.83
C PHE A 80 3.38 -3.61 16.96
N TRP A 81 2.97 -3.70 15.69
CA TRP A 81 3.54 -4.59 14.69
C TRP A 81 5.06 -4.41 14.45
N PRO A 82 5.68 -3.22 14.63
CA PRO A 82 7.12 -3.09 14.38
C PRO A 82 7.97 -3.97 15.30
N PHE A 83 7.54 -4.20 16.55
CA PHE A 83 8.25 -5.11 17.46
C PHE A 83 8.20 -6.56 16.99
N ILE A 84 7.06 -7.00 16.43
CA ILE A 84 6.89 -8.33 15.86
C ILE A 84 7.78 -8.50 14.63
N PHE A 85 7.81 -7.49 13.75
CA PHE A 85 8.66 -7.47 12.56
C PHE A 85 10.15 -7.48 12.91
N LEU A 86 10.56 -6.66 13.87
CA LEU A 86 11.96 -6.63 14.33
C LEU A 86 12.37 -7.98 14.96
N GLY A 87 11.46 -8.60 15.71
CA GLY A 87 11.64 -9.95 16.22
C GLY A 87 11.83 -11.01 15.14
N LEU A 88 11.04 -10.94 14.06
CA LEU A 88 11.17 -11.80 12.89
C LEU A 88 12.54 -11.60 12.23
N LEU A 89 12.97 -10.35 12.01
CA LEU A 89 14.28 -10.04 11.43
C LEU A 89 15.42 -10.65 12.24
N ILE A 90 15.39 -10.48 13.57
CA ILE A 90 16.39 -11.05 14.47
C ILE A 90 16.44 -12.57 14.31
N LYS A 91 15.29 -13.25 14.31
CA LYS A 91 15.21 -14.71 14.18
C LYS A 91 15.73 -15.21 12.83
N VAL A 92 15.44 -14.51 11.74
CA VAL A 92 15.97 -14.83 10.40
C VAL A 92 17.49 -14.59 10.34
N SER A 93 17.97 -13.46 10.87
CA SER A 93 19.41 -13.17 10.95
C SER A 93 20.15 -14.23 11.78
N PHE A 94 19.57 -14.70 12.88
CA PHE A 94 20.14 -15.78 13.69
C PHE A 94 20.25 -17.09 12.91
N LEU A 95 19.23 -17.48 12.12
CA LEU A 95 19.32 -18.69 11.29
C LEU A 95 20.42 -18.59 10.23
N ILE A 96 20.55 -17.42 9.60
CA ILE A 96 21.62 -17.16 8.62
C ILE A 96 23.00 -17.29 9.29
N LEU A 97 23.19 -16.67 10.46
CA LEU A 97 24.44 -16.77 11.21
C LEU A 97 24.75 -18.19 11.68
N CYS A 98 23.75 -18.96 12.14
CA CYS A 98 23.93 -20.35 12.52
C CYS A 98 24.36 -21.20 11.33
N PHE A 99 23.76 -20.99 10.15
CA PHE A 99 24.14 -21.69 8.93
C PHE A 99 25.62 -21.47 8.57
N PHE A 100 26.08 -20.21 8.56
CA PHE A 100 27.49 -19.91 8.31
C PHE A 100 28.41 -20.47 9.40
N SER A 101 27.99 -20.45 10.66
CA SER A 101 28.84 -20.91 11.77
C SER A 101 29.01 -22.43 11.80
N VAL A 102 27.99 -23.18 11.38
CA VAL A 102 28.07 -24.64 11.20
C VAL A 102 29.00 -24.98 10.04
N PHE A 103 28.93 -24.23 8.94
CA PHE A 103 29.76 -24.47 7.75
C PHE A 103 31.25 -24.19 7.99
N ASN A 104 31.56 -23.21 8.84
CA ASN A 104 32.93 -22.86 9.21
C ASN A 104 33.47 -23.65 10.42
N GLU A 105 32.74 -24.66 10.91
CA GLU A 105 33.09 -25.46 12.10
C GLU A 105 33.33 -24.64 13.39
N VAL A 106 32.78 -23.42 13.46
CA VAL A 106 33.00 -22.47 14.57
C VAL A 106 32.11 -22.79 15.79
N MET A 107 31.04 -23.55 15.61
CA MET A 107 29.99 -23.72 16.62
C MET A 107 29.69 -25.17 16.98
N TYR A 108 29.42 -25.40 18.28
CA TYR A 108 29.10 -26.72 18.83
C TYR A 108 27.72 -27.21 18.36
N PHE A 109 27.66 -28.43 17.82
CA PHE A 109 26.45 -28.97 17.18
C PHE A 109 25.19 -28.90 18.05
N LYS A 110 25.28 -29.28 19.33
CA LYS A 110 24.13 -29.27 20.26
C LYS A 110 23.56 -27.87 20.47
N PHE A 111 24.42 -26.86 20.51
CA PHE A 111 24.00 -25.46 20.66
C PHE A 111 23.36 -24.93 19.37
N SER A 112 23.90 -25.29 18.21
CA SER A 112 23.32 -24.93 16.91
C SER A 112 21.91 -25.49 16.73
N VAL A 113 21.67 -26.76 17.08
CA VAL A 113 20.32 -27.36 17.04
C VAL A 113 19.35 -26.61 17.96
N PHE A 114 19.76 -26.32 19.20
CA PHE A 114 18.95 -25.53 20.14
C PHE A 114 18.58 -24.15 19.57
N MET A 115 19.54 -23.43 18.98
CA MET A 115 19.32 -22.10 18.41
C MET A 115 18.42 -22.12 17.17
N ILE A 116 18.55 -23.14 16.32
CA ILE A 116 17.69 -23.32 15.14
C ILE A 116 16.25 -23.61 15.58
N CYS A 117 16.04 -24.57 16.49
CA CYS A 117 14.71 -24.88 17.00
C CYS A 117 14.07 -23.67 17.68
N ASN A 118 14.83 -22.94 18.51
CA ASN A 118 14.38 -21.69 19.13
C ASN A 118 14.03 -20.61 18.09
N SER A 119 14.60 -20.65 16.89
CA SER A 119 14.31 -19.65 15.86
C SER A 119 13.06 -20.01 15.06
N ILE A 120 12.96 -21.26 14.61
CA ILE A 120 11.86 -21.75 13.76
C ILE A 120 10.50 -21.66 14.47
N VAL A 121 10.45 -21.99 15.76
CA VAL A 121 9.20 -21.98 16.56
C VAL A 121 8.49 -20.62 16.52
N TRP A 122 9.24 -19.51 16.45
CA TRP A 122 8.66 -18.16 16.46
C TRP A 122 8.50 -17.54 15.07
N ILE A 123 9.31 -17.95 14.08
CA ILE A 123 9.26 -17.38 12.72
C ILE A 123 7.89 -17.58 12.08
N ILE A 124 7.37 -18.83 12.11
CA ILE A 124 6.09 -19.14 11.45
C ILE A 124 4.94 -18.35 12.10
N PRO A 125 4.77 -18.35 13.44
CA PRO A 125 3.74 -17.54 14.06
C PRO A 125 3.91 -16.04 13.80
N PHE A 126 5.12 -15.49 13.85
CA PHE A 126 5.34 -14.05 13.59
C PHE A 126 4.95 -13.66 12.16
N LEU A 127 5.28 -14.49 11.16
CA LEU A 127 4.85 -14.29 9.78
C LEU A 127 3.32 -14.29 9.65
N LEU A 128 2.64 -15.25 10.29
CA LEU A 128 1.18 -15.34 10.26
C LEU A 128 0.53 -14.14 10.95
N ILE A 129 1.07 -13.68 12.09
CA ILE A 129 0.56 -12.49 12.80
C ILE A 129 0.78 -11.23 11.95
N LEU A 130 1.95 -11.06 11.34
CA LEU A 130 2.22 -9.91 10.48
C LEU A 130 1.29 -9.88 9.25
N ARG A 131 1.02 -11.05 8.65
CA ARG A 131 0.03 -11.18 7.57
C ARG A 131 -1.36 -10.79 8.04
N LEU A 132 -1.79 -11.26 9.21
CA LEU A 132 -3.08 -10.89 9.80
C LEU A 132 -3.18 -9.38 10.06
N VAL A 133 -2.14 -8.78 10.66
CA VAL A 133 -2.08 -7.32 10.90
C VAL A 133 -2.17 -6.55 9.60
N TYR A 134 -1.48 -7.00 8.55
CA TYR A 134 -1.54 -6.38 7.24
C TYR A 134 -2.97 -6.44 6.65
N THR A 135 -3.62 -7.60 6.69
CA THR A 135 -5.02 -7.76 6.23
C THR A 135 -5.97 -6.87 7.02
N LEU A 136 -5.84 -6.78 8.35
CA LEU A 136 -6.70 -5.92 9.18
C LEU A 136 -6.52 -4.43 8.86
N LYS A 137 -5.28 -3.99 8.57
CA LYS A 137 -5.02 -2.62 8.12
C LYS A 137 -5.66 -2.34 6.77
N LEU A 138 -5.59 -3.28 5.83
CA LEU A 138 -6.26 -3.17 4.53
C LEU A 138 -7.79 -3.08 4.69
N VAL A 139 -8.38 -3.94 5.51
CA VAL A 139 -9.84 -3.88 5.79
C VAL A 139 -10.22 -2.55 6.41
N ARG A 140 -9.45 -2.05 7.37
CA ARG A 140 -9.71 -0.75 8.01
C ARG A 140 -9.61 0.41 7.02
N GLU A 141 -8.60 0.41 6.14
CA GLU A 141 -8.47 1.41 5.07
C GLU A 141 -9.62 1.34 4.06
N ASN A 142 -10.27 0.18 3.95
CA ASN A 142 -11.40 -0.05 3.05
C ASN A 142 -12.78 -0.03 3.72
N PHE A 143 -12.84 0.20 5.04
CA PHE A 143 -14.08 0.23 5.80
C PHE A 143 -14.80 1.56 5.51
N ASN A 144 -16.11 1.52 5.24
CA ASN A 144 -16.94 2.65 4.84
C ASN A 144 -16.64 3.28 3.46
N ILE A 145 -15.92 2.61 2.56
CA ILE A 145 -15.91 3.08 1.16
C ILE A 145 -17.30 2.83 0.58
N PRO A 146 -18.01 3.85 0.05
CA PRO A 146 -19.27 3.63 -0.64
C PRO A 146 -19.08 2.67 -1.82
N SER A 147 -20.08 1.85 -2.12
CA SER A 147 -20.02 1.01 -3.33
C SER A 147 -19.88 1.88 -4.58
N PHE A 148 -19.53 1.29 -5.73
CA PHE A 148 -19.49 2.05 -6.97
C PHE A 148 -20.82 2.79 -7.20
N GLU A 149 -21.95 2.09 -7.05
CA GLU A 149 -23.30 2.64 -7.21
C GLU A 149 -23.55 3.79 -6.24
N GLU A 150 -23.19 3.65 -4.97
CA GLU A 150 -23.34 4.72 -3.99
C GLU A 150 -22.42 5.91 -4.28
N SER A 151 -21.18 5.64 -4.70
CA SER A 151 -20.15 6.65 -4.94
C SER A 151 -20.51 7.60 -6.09
N ILE A 152 -21.15 7.09 -7.15
CA ILE A 152 -21.56 7.92 -8.30
C ILE A 152 -22.75 8.83 -7.97
N HIS A 153 -23.49 8.57 -6.88
CA HIS A 153 -24.54 9.45 -6.37
C HIS A 153 -24.05 10.42 -5.29
N VAL A 154 -23.17 9.97 -4.40
CA VAL A 154 -22.70 10.73 -3.23
C VAL A 154 -21.65 11.78 -3.60
N PHE A 155 -20.69 11.44 -4.46
CA PHE A 155 -19.64 12.40 -4.84
C PHE A 155 -20.22 13.47 -5.77
N LYS A 156 -19.99 14.73 -5.40
CA LYS A 156 -20.45 15.91 -6.15
C LYS A 156 -19.29 16.65 -6.80
N THR A 157 -19.54 17.19 -7.98
CA THR A 157 -18.62 18.09 -8.65
C THR A 157 -18.58 19.46 -7.96
N ASN A 158 -17.64 20.31 -8.35
CA ASN A 158 -17.61 21.73 -8.00
C ASN A 158 -18.88 22.51 -8.40
N HIS A 159 -19.73 21.95 -9.27
CA HIS A 159 -21.04 22.51 -9.63
C HIS A 159 -22.22 21.80 -8.93
N ASN A 160 -21.93 21.00 -7.90
CA ASN A 160 -22.91 20.29 -7.09
C ASN A 160 -23.77 19.24 -7.84
N GLN A 161 -23.24 18.69 -8.94
CA GLN A 161 -23.86 17.57 -9.68
C GLN A 161 -23.13 16.26 -9.39
N SER A 162 -23.82 15.13 -9.33
CA SER A 162 -23.18 13.81 -9.19
C SER A 162 -22.82 13.21 -10.54
N LEU A 163 -21.97 12.17 -10.53
CA LEU A 163 -21.63 11.43 -11.75
C LEU A 163 -22.85 10.74 -12.37
N SER A 164 -23.77 10.24 -11.53
CA SER A 164 -25.03 9.64 -11.98
C SER A 164 -25.94 10.68 -12.65
N GLU A 165 -26.13 11.85 -12.03
CA GLU A 165 -26.94 12.95 -12.59
C GLU A 165 -26.40 13.37 -13.97
N LEU A 166 -25.07 13.56 -14.09
CA LEU A 166 -24.43 13.87 -15.36
C LEU A 166 -24.54 12.73 -16.38
N GLY A 167 -24.42 11.48 -15.92
CA GLY A 167 -24.45 10.27 -16.75
C GLY A 167 -25.82 10.03 -17.39
N HIS A 168 -26.91 10.42 -16.74
CA HIS A 168 -28.25 10.30 -17.30
C HIS A 168 -28.50 11.28 -18.44
N GLU A 169 -27.91 12.47 -18.40
CA GLU A 169 -28.05 13.48 -19.47
C GLU A 169 -27.04 13.26 -20.61
N LYS A 170 -25.80 12.92 -20.27
CA LYS A 170 -24.65 12.96 -21.18
C LYS A 170 -23.74 11.76 -20.96
N THR A 171 -22.81 11.53 -21.87
CA THR A 171 -21.75 10.56 -21.63
C THR A 171 -20.68 11.23 -20.77
N VAL A 172 -20.25 10.60 -19.68
CA VAL A 172 -19.30 11.21 -18.74
C VAL A 172 -17.94 10.54 -18.82
N LEU A 173 -16.91 11.30 -19.14
CA LEU A 173 -15.52 10.84 -19.11
C LEU A 173 -14.90 11.20 -17.76
N VAL A 174 -14.83 10.24 -16.85
CA VAL A 174 -14.19 10.43 -15.54
C VAL A 174 -12.69 10.17 -15.67
N VAL A 175 -11.88 11.16 -15.31
CA VAL A 175 -10.42 11.11 -15.41
C VAL A 175 -9.80 11.27 -14.03
N PHE A 176 -9.21 10.20 -13.52
CA PHE A 176 -8.56 10.15 -12.21
C PHE A 176 -7.08 10.55 -12.34
N LEU A 177 -6.73 11.69 -11.77
CA LEU A 177 -5.35 12.17 -11.71
C LEU A 177 -4.63 11.57 -10.50
N ARG A 178 -3.33 11.34 -10.61
CA ARG A 178 -2.54 10.86 -9.47
C ARG A 178 -2.05 12.01 -8.57
N HIS A 179 -1.31 12.92 -9.19
CA HIS A 179 -0.89 14.20 -8.62
C HIS A 179 -0.59 15.17 -9.76
N PHE A 180 -0.76 16.47 -9.51
CA PHE A 180 -0.59 17.50 -10.54
C PHE A 180 0.85 17.62 -11.07
N GLY A 181 1.85 17.26 -10.26
CA GLY A 181 3.25 17.25 -10.68
C GLY A 181 3.69 16.08 -11.56
N CYS A 182 2.82 15.10 -11.81
CA CYS A 182 3.17 13.89 -12.56
C CYS A 182 3.26 14.22 -14.05
N VAL A 183 4.38 13.84 -14.69
CA VAL A 183 4.58 14.02 -16.14
C VAL A 183 3.40 13.45 -16.95
N PHE A 184 2.93 12.25 -16.61
CA PHE A 184 1.82 11.60 -17.31
C PHE A 184 0.46 12.24 -17.03
N CYS A 185 0.23 12.79 -15.82
CA CYS A 185 -1.00 13.54 -15.55
C CYS A 185 -1.00 14.88 -16.30
N ARG A 186 0.16 15.56 -16.38
CA ARG A 186 0.32 16.79 -17.16
C ARG A 186 0.12 16.55 -18.65
N GLN A 187 0.65 15.44 -19.16
CA GLN A 187 0.39 14.97 -20.53
C GLN A 187 -1.11 14.73 -20.75
N LEU A 188 -1.77 13.98 -19.86
CA LEU A 188 -3.20 13.69 -19.97
C LEU A 188 -4.07 14.95 -19.95
N LEU A 189 -3.75 15.92 -19.08
CA LEU A 189 -4.44 17.22 -19.05
C LEU A 189 -4.25 18.00 -20.35
N SER A 190 -3.04 17.99 -20.92
CA SER A 190 -2.77 18.61 -22.22
C SER A 190 -3.54 17.92 -23.35
N THR A 191 -3.59 16.58 -23.36
CA THR A 191 -4.36 15.81 -24.33
C THR A 191 -5.85 16.11 -24.20
N LEU A 192 -6.37 16.23 -22.98
CA LEU A 192 -7.76 16.54 -22.72
C LEU A 192 -8.13 17.96 -23.19
N GLN A 193 -7.27 18.94 -22.94
CA GLN A 193 -7.46 20.31 -23.44
C GLN A 193 -7.58 20.34 -24.97
N LEU A 194 -6.68 19.65 -25.69
CA LEU A 194 -6.71 19.59 -27.15
C LEU A 194 -8.01 19.00 -27.71
N HIS A 195 -8.61 18.03 -27.01
CA HIS A 195 -9.83 17.35 -27.44
C HIS A 195 -11.12 17.91 -26.82
N TYR A 196 -11.03 18.92 -25.94
CA TYR A 196 -12.16 19.41 -25.16
C TYR A 196 -13.36 19.84 -26.02
N ASN A 197 -13.10 20.59 -27.08
CA ASN A 197 -14.14 21.03 -28.01
C ASN A 197 -14.77 19.86 -28.80
N SER A 198 -14.00 18.81 -29.11
CA SER A 198 -14.51 17.62 -29.79
C SER A 198 -15.41 16.82 -28.85
N LEU A 199 -15.01 16.63 -27.59
CA LEU A 199 -15.82 15.96 -26.57
C LEU A 199 -17.18 16.65 -26.42
N LYS A 200 -17.17 17.99 -26.36
CA LYS A 200 -18.40 18.77 -26.25
C LYS A 200 -19.34 18.58 -27.45
N LYS A 201 -18.80 18.47 -28.67
CA LYS A 201 -19.60 18.18 -29.88
C LYS A 201 -20.21 16.78 -29.86
N SER A 202 -19.51 15.81 -29.30
CA SER A 202 -19.97 14.42 -29.15
C SER A 202 -20.82 14.18 -27.89
N ASN A 203 -21.30 15.25 -27.22
CA ASN A 203 -22.06 15.18 -25.97
C ASN A 203 -21.36 14.37 -24.85
N VAL A 204 -20.02 14.45 -24.81
CA VAL A 204 -19.18 13.87 -23.76
C VAL A 204 -18.69 14.98 -22.82
N VAL A 205 -18.91 14.81 -21.52
CA VAL A 205 -18.45 15.75 -20.48
C VAL A 205 -17.29 15.15 -19.71
N PRO A 206 -16.11 15.79 -19.69
CA PRO A 206 -15.01 15.34 -18.85
C PRO A 206 -15.20 15.79 -17.40
N VAL A 207 -15.04 14.85 -16.48
CA VAL A 207 -15.00 15.09 -15.03
C VAL A 207 -13.62 14.72 -14.49
N LEU A 208 -12.90 15.69 -13.93
CA LEU A 208 -11.56 15.49 -13.37
C LEU A 208 -11.64 15.13 -11.88
N VAL A 209 -11.02 14.02 -11.47
CA VAL A 209 -10.93 13.62 -10.06
C VAL A 209 -9.50 13.79 -9.57
N TYR A 210 -9.32 14.45 -8.43
CA TYR A 210 -8.02 14.72 -7.81
C TYR A 210 -8.08 14.81 -6.28
N MET A 211 -6.92 14.72 -5.63
CA MET A 211 -6.77 14.65 -4.16
C MET A 211 -6.37 15.99 -3.52
N SER A 212 -7.03 17.06 -3.94
CA SER A 212 -6.86 18.42 -3.39
C SER A 212 -8.21 19.12 -3.35
N ASP A 213 -8.37 20.18 -2.57
CA ASP A 213 -9.58 21.01 -2.69
C ASP A 213 -9.69 21.67 -4.07
N HIS A 214 -10.92 22.12 -4.37
CA HIS A 214 -11.25 22.81 -5.60
C HIS A 214 -10.48 24.12 -5.80
N VAL A 215 -10.11 24.85 -4.73
CA VAL A 215 -9.38 26.11 -4.86
C VAL A 215 -7.98 25.86 -5.39
N VAL A 216 -7.25 24.93 -4.76
CA VAL A 216 -5.91 24.52 -5.23
C VAL A 216 -5.99 23.83 -6.59
N GLY A 217 -6.95 22.92 -6.78
CA GLY A 217 -7.14 22.19 -8.04
C GLY A 217 -7.42 23.12 -9.22
N SER A 218 -8.34 24.08 -9.07
CA SER A 218 -8.68 25.05 -10.11
C SER A 218 -7.48 25.89 -10.54
N LYS A 219 -6.65 26.32 -9.58
CA LYS A 219 -5.39 27.04 -9.86
C LYS A 219 -4.41 26.19 -10.69
N LEU A 220 -4.28 24.90 -10.37
CA LEU A 220 -3.38 23.99 -11.08
C LEU A 220 -3.91 23.56 -12.46
N LEU A 221 -5.22 23.65 -12.68
CA LEU A 221 -5.86 23.40 -13.98
C LEU A 221 -5.87 24.62 -14.91
N GLN A 222 -5.65 25.83 -14.38
CA GLN A 222 -5.66 27.07 -15.16
C GLN A 222 -4.72 27.05 -16.38
N PRO A 223 -3.47 26.55 -16.30
CA PRO A 223 -2.56 26.49 -17.46
C PRO A 223 -3.06 25.59 -18.59
N TYR A 224 -3.98 24.67 -18.29
CA TYR A 224 -4.59 23.76 -19.25
C TYR A 224 -5.97 24.25 -19.73
N GLU A 225 -6.42 25.43 -19.28
CA GLU A 225 -7.77 25.97 -19.56
C GLU A 225 -8.93 25.07 -19.08
N LEU A 226 -8.64 24.11 -18.20
CA LEU A 226 -9.60 23.14 -17.65
C LEU A 226 -10.18 23.57 -16.29
N SER A 227 -9.92 24.82 -15.85
CA SER A 227 -10.39 25.35 -14.55
C SER A 227 -11.90 25.43 -14.41
N LYS A 228 -12.64 25.42 -15.52
CA LYS A 228 -14.12 25.45 -15.59
C LYS A 228 -14.74 24.06 -15.78
N CYS A 229 -13.94 23.01 -15.91
CA CYS A 229 -14.46 21.66 -16.04
C CYS A 229 -15.13 21.20 -14.75
N ASP A 230 -16.02 20.23 -14.88
CA ASP A 230 -16.51 19.49 -13.73
C ASP A 230 -15.35 18.75 -13.06
N CYS A 231 -15.23 18.94 -11.76
CA CYS A 231 -14.14 18.42 -10.96
C CYS A 231 -14.68 17.83 -9.66
N ILE A 232 -14.14 16.71 -9.20
CA ILE A 232 -14.43 16.11 -7.90
C ILE A 232 -13.16 16.11 -7.06
N SER A 233 -13.28 16.61 -5.83
CA SER A 233 -12.24 16.55 -4.81
C SER A 233 -12.39 15.27 -3.99
N ASP A 234 -11.47 14.33 -4.16
CA ASP A 234 -11.45 13.07 -3.41
C ASP A 234 -10.13 12.93 -2.64
N ARG A 235 -10.03 13.68 -1.53
CA ARG A 235 -8.83 13.72 -0.67
C ARG A 235 -8.55 12.38 0.01
N ASP A 236 -9.60 11.67 0.38
CA ASP A 236 -9.50 10.39 1.10
C ASP A 236 -9.44 9.18 0.17
N ARG A 237 -9.56 9.40 -1.14
CA ARG A 237 -9.42 8.41 -2.23
C ARG A 237 -10.52 7.36 -2.22
N GLU A 238 -11.68 7.72 -1.70
CA GLU A 238 -12.84 6.84 -1.61
C GLU A 238 -13.43 6.56 -2.98
N LEU A 239 -13.60 7.59 -3.82
CA LEU A 239 -14.04 7.45 -5.21
C LEU A 239 -12.99 6.70 -6.05
N TYR A 240 -11.69 6.93 -5.83
CA TYR A 240 -10.65 6.11 -6.49
C TYR A 240 -10.84 4.62 -6.17
N ARG A 241 -11.02 4.28 -4.88
CA ARG A 241 -11.22 2.89 -4.46
C ARG A 241 -12.54 2.30 -4.95
N ALA A 242 -13.61 3.09 -4.99
CA ALA A 242 -14.90 2.68 -5.55
C ALA A 242 -14.81 2.32 -7.04
N PHE A 243 -13.92 2.98 -7.78
CA PHE A 243 -13.59 2.66 -9.17
C PHE A 243 -12.49 1.58 -9.33
N GLY A 244 -12.06 0.96 -8.23
CA GLY A 244 -11.03 -0.09 -8.25
C GLY A 244 -9.60 0.43 -8.45
N LEU A 245 -9.36 1.74 -8.38
CA LEU A 245 -8.03 2.34 -8.47
C LEU A 245 -7.34 2.30 -7.11
N THR A 246 -6.32 1.45 -7.00
CA THR A 246 -5.49 1.36 -5.78
C THR A 246 -4.17 2.11 -5.93
N ARG A 247 -3.40 2.21 -4.84
CA ARG A 247 -1.98 2.55 -4.95
C ARG A 247 -1.23 1.49 -5.76
N GLY A 248 -0.30 1.93 -6.59
CA GLY A 248 0.60 1.09 -7.36
C GLY A 248 1.72 0.51 -6.49
N LYS A 249 2.23 -0.65 -6.90
CA LYS A 249 3.44 -1.25 -6.35
C LYS A 249 4.67 -0.48 -6.84
N LEU A 250 5.79 -0.59 -6.13
CA LEU A 250 7.03 0.13 -6.46
C LEU A 250 7.48 -0.07 -7.92
N TYR A 251 7.39 -1.29 -8.46
CA TYR A 251 7.80 -1.55 -9.85
C TYR A 251 6.88 -0.91 -10.90
N GLN A 252 5.60 -0.67 -10.58
CA GLN A 252 4.65 0.01 -11.47
C GLN A 252 4.94 1.52 -11.56
N LEU A 253 5.66 2.06 -10.57
CA LEU A 253 5.96 3.48 -10.40
C LEU A 253 7.42 3.85 -10.75
N PHE A 254 8.36 2.94 -10.51
CA PHE A 254 9.79 3.18 -10.60
C PHE A 254 10.54 2.14 -11.45
N GLY A 255 9.82 1.32 -12.25
CA GLY A 255 10.46 0.37 -13.16
C GLY A 255 11.28 1.05 -14.26
N LEU A 256 12.27 0.33 -14.81
CA LEU A 256 13.15 0.82 -15.90
C LEU A 256 12.36 1.40 -17.10
N ARG A 257 11.28 0.71 -17.50
CA ARG A 257 10.35 1.17 -18.55
C ARG A 257 9.73 2.53 -18.20
N VAL A 258 9.35 2.73 -16.94
CA VAL A 258 8.71 3.95 -16.44
C VAL A 258 9.71 5.10 -16.45
N TRP A 259 10.94 4.86 -16.00
CA TRP A 259 12.02 5.85 -16.04
C TRP A 259 12.27 6.37 -17.46
N TRP A 260 12.41 5.46 -18.43
CA TRP A 260 12.62 5.83 -19.82
C TRP A 260 11.48 6.67 -20.39
N LYS A 261 10.23 6.26 -20.16
CA LYS A 261 9.06 7.02 -20.62
C LYS A 261 8.88 8.34 -19.88
N THR A 262 9.24 8.43 -18.60
CA THR A 262 9.22 9.67 -17.83
C THR A 262 10.25 10.66 -18.39
N PHE A 263 11.45 10.19 -18.75
CA PHE A 263 12.45 11.02 -19.42
C PHE A 263 11.94 11.50 -20.78
N ALA A 264 11.40 10.61 -21.62
CA ALA A 264 10.86 10.97 -22.92
C ALA A 264 9.72 12.00 -22.83
N ALA A 265 8.72 11.75 -21.97
CA ALA A 265 7.60 12.67 -21.81
C ALA A 265 8.01 13.98 -21.10
N GLY A 266 8.92 13.90 -20.11
CA GLY A 266 9.33 15.04 -19.30
C GLY A 266 10.26 15.99 -20.03
N VAL A 267 11.27 15.45 -20.73
CA VAL A 267 12.33 16.22 -21.39
C VAL A 267 12.07 16.40 -22.87
N LEU A 268 11.77 15.33 -23.61
CA LEU A 268 11.60 15.42 -25.07
C LEU A 268 10.26 16.04 -25.47
N GLN A 269 9.18 15.74 -24.73
CA GLN A 269 7.85 16.27 -25.01
C GLN A 269 7.51 17.53 -24.18
N GLY A 270 8.42 17.97 -23.30
CA GLY A 270 8.31 19.24 -22.57
C GLY A 270 7.27 19.26 -21.45
N TYR A 271 6.70 18.12 -21.04
CA TYR A 271 5.69 18.10 -19.98
C TYR A 271 6.27 18.39 -18.60
N GLY A 272 7.57 18.15 -18.37
CA GLY A 272 8.30 18.50 -17.14
C GLY A 272 7.80 17.84 -15.85
N VAL A 273 8.60 17.94 -14.78
CA VAL A 273 8.22 17.48 -13.43
C VAL A 273 7.74 18.68 -12.61
N GLY A 274 6.58 18.56 -11.97
CA GLY A 274 5.99 19.63 -11.14
C GLY A 274 5.88 19.25 -9.66
N ASN A 275 5.36 20.18 -8.85
CA ASN A 275 5.14 19.95 -7.42
C ASN A 275 4.12 18.84 -7.17
N GLN A 276 4.39 18.01 -6.16
CA GLN A 276 3.50 16.93 -5.78
C GLN A 276 2.30 17.47 -4.98
N VAL A 277 1.19 17.69 -5.68
CA VAL A 277 -0.13 17.92 -5.07
C VAL A 277 -1.00 16.71 -5.39
N GLY A 278 -1.21 15.86 -4.38
CA GLY A 278 -1.81 14.53 -4.48
C GLY A 278 -0.87 13.41 -4.01
N ASP A 279 -1.15 12.17 -4.39
CA ASP A 279 -0.44 10.98 -3.90
C ASP A 279 0.43 10.34 -4.99
N ALA A 280 1.76 10.41 -4.85
CA ALA A 280 2.72 9.82 -5.80
C ALA A 280 2.54 8.31 -6.05
N PHE A 281 1.91 7.60 -5.11
CA PHE A 281 1.71 6.15 -5.22
C PHE A 281 0.33 5.78 -5.78
N GLN A 282 -0.62 6.70 -5.91
CA GLN A 282 -1.95 6.36 -6.44
C GLN A 282 -1.87 5.96 -7.93
N MET A 283 -2.66 5.00 -8.42
CA MET A 283 -2.81 4.80 -9.87
C MET A 283 -3.86 5.76 -10.46
N SER A 284 -3.56 6.34 -11.62
CA SER A 284 -4.52 7.08 -12.44
C SER A 284 -5.47 6.13 -13.17
N GLY A 285 -6.52 6.65 -13.79
CA GLY A 285 -7.43 5.87 -14.62
C GLY A 285 -8.40 6.75 -15.39
N MET A 286 -9.02 6.18 -16.42
CA MET A 286 -10.07 6.85 -17.19
C MET A 286 -11.27 5.92 -17.36
N PHE A 287 -12.48 6.44 -17.16
CA PHE A 287 -13.72 5.68 -17.26
C PHE A 287 -14.74 6.46 -18.08
N LEU A 288 -15.43 5.76 -18.96
CA LEU A 288 -16.55 6.32 -19.72
C LEU A 288 -17.85 5.80 -19.11
N LEU A 289 -18.71 6.70 -18.65
CA LEU A 289 -19.98 6.38 -17.99
C LEU A 289 -21.17 6.82 -18.84
N LYS A 290 -22.27 6.07 -18.76
CA LYS A 290 -23.59 6.45 -19.27
C LYS A 290 -24.66 5.92 -18.32
N GLY A 291 -25.51 6.80 -17.81
CA GLY A 291 -26.31 6.55 -16.62
C GLY A 291 -25.43 6.07 -15.48
N ASP A 292 -25.87 5.02 -14.79
CA ASP A 292 -25.17 4.40 -13.66
C ASP A 292 -24.22 3.26 -14.07
N LYS A 293 -23.77 3.23 -15.34
CA LYS A 293 -22.96 2.14 -15.88
C LYS A 293 -21.63 2.62 -16.45
N VAL A 294 -20.58 1.83 -16.21
CA VAL A 294 -19.28 1.96 -16.89
C VAL A 294 -19.36 1.30 -18.27
N LEU A 295 -19.22 2.09 -19.32
CA LEU A 295 -19.14 1.61 -20.70
C LEU A 295 -17.73 1.10 -21.03
N LYS A 296 -16.71 1.85 -20.61
CA LYS A 296 -15.29 1.52 -20.83
C LYS A 296 -14.44 1.97 -19.66
N SER A 297 -13.34 1.26 -19.45
CA SER A 297 -12.35 1.58 -18.43
C SER A 297 -10.94 1.43 -19.00
N PHE A 298 -10.09 2.40 -18.70
CA PHE A 298 -8.64 2.32 -18.89
C PHE A 298 -7.99 2.43 -17.52
N VAL A 299 -7.51 1.29 -17.01
CA VAL A 299 -6.75 1.18 -15.77
C VAL A 299 -5.32 0.78 -16.13
N PRO A 300 -4.36 1.73 -16.14
CA PRO A 300 -2.99 1.45 -16.56
C PRO A 300 -2.30 0.48 -15.58
N GLU A 301 -1.53 -0.48 -16.11
CA GLU A 301 -0.71 -1.36 -15.28
C GLU A 301 0.54 -0.62 -14.78
N TYR A 302 1.14 0.20 -15.64
CA TYR A 302 2.26 1.08 -15.35
C TYR A 302 1.84 2.53 -15.55
N ILE A 303 2.40 3.44 -14.76
CA ILE A 303 2.03 4.87 -14.83
C ILE A 303 2.36 5.55 -16.16
N SER A 304 3.18 4.87 -16.96
CA SER A 304 3.63 5.29 -18.28
C SER A 304 2.81 4.69 -19.42
N ASP A 305 1.77 3.93 -19.11
CA ASP A 305 0.86 3.40 -20.11
C ASP A 305 -0.06 4.51 -20.60
N THR A 306 -0.24 4.56 -21.90
CA THR A 306 -1.00 5.59 -22.60
C THR A 306 -2.10 4.91 -23.38
N ILE A 307 -3.27 5.54 -23.44
CA ILE A 307 -4.35 5.14 -24.32
C ILE A 307 -4.48 6.16 -25.44
N ASP A 308 -4.81 5.70 -26.63
CA ASP A 308 -5.24 6.61 -27.68
C ASP A 308 -6.61 7.18 -27.30
N PHE A 309 -6.62 8.50 -27.09
CA PHE A 309 -7.78 9.22 -26.57
C PHE A 309 -8.98 9.17 -27.53
N LYS A 310 -8.74 9.19 -28.85
CA LYS A 310 -9.84 9.21 -29.83
C LYS A 310 -10.56 7.88 -29.88
N SER A 311 -9.82 6.78 -30.05
CA SER A 311 -10.41 5.43 -30.07
C SER A 311 -11.11 5.08 -28.74
N PHE A 312 -10.61 5.57 -27.60
CA PHE A 312 -11.30 5.38 -26.33
C PHE A 312 -12.71 6.01 -26.32
N ILE A 313 -12.88 7.17 -26.95
CA ILE A 313 -14.14 7.92 -26.98
C ILE A 313 -15.06 7.44 -28.12
N GLU A 314 -14.56 7.22 -29.34
CA GLU A 314 -15.39 7.00 -30.55
C GLU A 314 -16.12 5.64 -30.58
N ASP A 315 -15.56 4.58 -29.99
CA ASP A 315 -16.17 3.23 -30.01
C ASP A 315 -17.44 3.09 -29.13
N SER A 316 -18.00 4.19 -28.60
CA SER A 316 -19.23 4.17 -27.78
C SER A 316 -20.52 4.16 -28.61
N ASP A 317 -20.48 4.58 -29.88
CA ASP A 317 -21.68 4.74 -30.72
C ASP A 317 -22.09 3.46 -31.48
N VAL A 318 -21.33 2.35 -31.35
CA VAL A 318 -21.48 1.17 -32.24
C VAL A 318 -22.18 -0.03 -31.56
N ARG A 319 -22.78 0.13 -30.37
CA ARG A 319 -23.46 -0.99 -29.67
C ARG A 319 -24.91 -0.72 -29.26
N GLU A 320 -25.64 0.06 -30.06
CA GLU A 320 -27.10 0.00 -30.11
C GLU A 320 -27.52 -0.37 -31.53
N ASN A 321 -27.55 -1.68 -31.81
CA ASN A 321 -28.36 -2.31 -32.85
C ASN A 321 -28.66 -3.75 -32.43
#